data_AF-A0A3P0X557-F1
#
_entry.id   AF-A0A3P0X557-F1
#
_cell.length_a   1.000
_cell.length_b   1.000
_cell.length_c   1.000
_cell.angle_alpha   90.00
_cell.angle_beta   90.00
_cell.angle_gamma   90.00
#
_symmetry.space_group_name_H-M   'P 1'
#
loop_
_entity.id
_entity.type
_entity.pdbx_description
1 polymer ?
#
loop_
_entity_poly.entity_id
_entity_poly.type
_entity_poly.pdbx_seq_one_letter_code
_entity_poly.pdbx_strand_id
1 'polypeptide(L)'
;MDFQRDELTFIDPSHFRNARGAAVPLILNEHGNGVYLEAKVDGIPGRFQLDSGNEIGFFLNAAFVDQYHLPTRLHATLRGWNGKGLGGDSPDAWFTRLHRLELGSVILRDPVVRLQTGDDHDVQKLAGNIGQSILKHFTVIVDCPHRLMYLEQVPGWDAPEVFNRAGLIYDEQAGGDEIKTVLPGGPAQLAGLRPGDLITAINGNKPLEEGRIQSSRDLLELCCTCLSAETASSAPMP
;
A
#
# COMPACT_ATOMS: atom_id res chain seq x y z
N MET A 1 6.27 16.18 4.92
CA MET A 1 6.68 14.78 4.73
C MET A 1 7.35 14.69 3.38
N ASP A 2 8.59 14.22 3.36
CA ASP A 2 9.33 13.88 2.14
C ASP A 2 9.77 12.42 2.24
N PHE A 3 9.05 11.54 1.54
CA PHE A 3 9.29 10.10 1.55
C PHE A 3 10.52 9.70 0.72
N GLN A 4 11.02 10.57 -0.18
CA GLN A 4 12.28 10.29 -0.88
C GLN A 4 13.49 10.53 0.02
N ARG A 5 13.33 11.40 1.03
CA ARG A 5 14.37 11.76 2.00
C ARG A 5 14.17 11.13 3.39
N ASP A 6 13.14 10.33 3.57
CA ASP A 6 12.72 9.79 4.87
C ASP A 6 12.61 10.88 5.95
N GLU A 7 12.05 12.05 5.59
CA GLU A 7 12.03 13.25 6.43
C GLU A 7 10.62 13.68 6.84
N LEU A 8 10.44 13.92 8.14
CA LEU A 8 9.28 14.57 8.72
C LEU A 8 9.68 15.90 9.34
N THR A 9 9.14 17.00 8.78
CA THR A 9 9.40 18.36 9.26
C THR A 9 8.13 18.98 9.83
N PHE A 10 8.25 19.53 11.04
CA PHE A 10 7.21 20.29 11.72
C PHE A 10 7.44 21.79 11.52
N ILE A 11 6.42 22.51 11.10
CA ILE A 11 6.49 23.94 10.79
C ILE A 11 5.52 24.68 11.72
N ASP A 12 5.99 25.74 12.39
CA ASP A 12 5.12 26.65 13.11
C ASP A 12 4.15 27.33 12.11
N PRO A 13 2.82 27.21 12.28
CA PRO A 13 1.85 27.81 11.36
C PRO A 13 2.05 29.32 11.16
N SER A 14 2.54 30.03 12.18
CA SER A 14 2.82 31.47 12.09
C SER A 14 3.98 31.82 11.16
N HIS A 15 4.82 30.84 10.83
CA HIS A 15 5.96 30.95 9.91
C HIS A 15 5.69 30.30 8.56
N PHE A 16 4.61 29.52 8.43
CA PHE A 16 4.17 29.02 7.14
C PHE A 16 3.61 30.18 6.30
N ARG A 17 4.08 30.29 5.05
CA ARG A 17 3.75 31.43 4.16
C ARG A 17 3.10 30.97 2.88
N ASN A 18 3.67 29.97 2.23
CA ASN A 18 3.14 29.35 1.02
C ASN A 18 3.69 27.93 0.90
N ALA A 19 2.90 27.05 0.28
CA ALA A 19 3.38 25.79 -0.27
C ALA A 19 3.37 25.83 -1.79
N ARG A 20 4.26 25.05 -2.40
CA ARG A 20 4.24 24.75 -3.83
C ARG A 20 3.33 23.55 -4.08
N GLY A 21 2.91 23.37 -5.33
CA GLY A 21 2.12 22.23 -5.75
C GLY A 21 0.61 22.43 -5.64
N ALA A 22 -0.13 21.35 -5.83
CA ALA A 22 -1.58 21.37 -5.84
C ALA A 22 -2.15 21.37 -4.42
N ALA A 23 -3.16 22.19 -4.17
CA ALA A 23 -3.90 22.21 -2.91
C ALA A 23 -5.12 21.26 -3.00
N VAL A 24 -5.27 20.41 -1.99
CA VAL A 24 -6.37 19.46 -1.82
C VAL A 24 -7.06 19.75 -0.48
N PRO A 25 -8.37 20.04 -0.47
CA PRO A 25 -9.11 20.22 0.77
C PRO A 25 -9.10 18.96 1.64
N LEU A 26 -8.91 19.15 2.94
CA LEU A 26 -8.98 18.12 3.95
C LEU A 26 -10.26 18.23 4.78
N ILE A 27 -10.78 17.09 5.17
CA ILE A 27 -11.85 16.94 6.14
C ILE A 27 -11.22 16.35 7.39
N LEU A 28 -11.15 17.13 8.46
CA LEU A 28 -10.64 16.67 9.75
C LEU A 28 -11.81 16.12 10.59
N ASN A 29 -11.63 14.95 11.19
CA ASN A 29 -12.57 14.43 12.17
C ASN A 29 -12.47 15.28 13.45
N GLU A 30 -13.54 15.98 13.82
CA GLU A 30 -13.53 16.84 15.02
C GLU A 30 -13.58 16.02 16.33
N HIS A 31 -13.91 14.73 16.25
CA HIS A 31 -14.04 13.83 17.40
C HIS A 31 -13.03 12.67 17.38
N GLY A 32 -12.02 12.71 16.51
CA GLY A 32 -11.01 11.66 16.42
C GLY A 32 -9.82 12.06 15.56
N ASN A 33 -8.92 11.12 15.28
CA ASN A 33 -7.65 11.40 14.59
C ASN A 33 -7.74 11.23 13.06
N GLY A 34 -8.95 11.09 12.51
CA GLY A 34 -9.16 10.84 11.10
C GLY A 34 -8.92 12.09 10.25
N VAL A 35 -8.08 11.97 9.23
CA VAL A 35 -7.91 12.98 8.17
C VAL A 35 -8.42 12.36 6.89
N TYR A 36 -9.35 13.04 6.22
CA TYR A 36 -9.97 12.55 4.99
C TYR A 36 -9.84 13.57 3.87
N LEU A 37 -9.98 13.10 2.64
CA LEU A 37 -10.08 13.94 1.45
C LEU A 37 -11.07 13.34 0.45
N GLU A 38 -11.53 14.16 -0.48
CA GLU A 38 -12.27 13.69 -1.64
C GLU A 38 -11.30 13.47 -2.81
N ALA A 39 -11.46 12.34 -3.49
CA ALA A 39 -10.68 11.98 -4.67
C ALA A 39 -11.58 11.26 -5.68
N LYS A 40 -11.06 11.03 -6.89
CA LYS A 40 -11.74 10.20 -7.89
C LYS A 40 -10.88 9.06 -8.38
N VAL A 41 -11.46 7.88 -8.44
CA VAL A 41 -10.84 6.68 -9.02
C VAL A 41 -11.51 6.38 -10.36
N ASP A 42 -10.77 6.53 -11.46
CA ASP A 42 -11.31 6.43 -12.82
C ASP A 42 -12.57 7.30 -13.07
N GLY A 43 -12.64 8.45 -12.40
CA GLY A 43 -13.75 9.40 -12.46
C GLY A 43 -14.89 9.13 -11.47
N ILE A 44 -14.83 8.03 -10.71
CA ILE A 44 -15.79 7.71 -9.65
C ILE A 44 -15.40 8.47 -8.38
N PRO A 45 -16.24 9.38 -7.86
CA PRO A 45 -15.92 10.13 -6.65
C PRO A 45 -16.00 9.24 -5.41
N GLY A 46 -15.11 9.51 -4.45
CA GLY A 46 -15.07 8.81 -3.18
C GLY A 46 -14.41 9.65 -2.09
N ARG A 47 -14.72 9.35 -0.84
CA ARG A 47 -14.03 9.89 0.33
C ARG A 47 -12.98 8.89 0.79
N PHE A 48 -11.77 9.35 1.03
CA PHE A 48 -10.63 8.52 1.39
C PHE A 48 -10.03 8.96 2.70
N GLN A 49 -9.55 8.02 3.50
CA GLN A 49 -8.66 8.32 4.61
C GLN A 49 -7.26 8.63 4.08
N LEU A 50 -6.66 9.71 4.56
CA LEU A 50 -5.24 10.00 4.39
C LEU A 50 -4.48 9.28 5.50
N ASP A 51 -3.57 8.39 5.12
CA ASP A 51 -2.86 7.55 6.09
C ASP A 51 -1.37 7.46 5.75
N SER A 52 -0.59 8.39 6.29
CA SER A 52 0.87 8.37 6.16
C SER A 52 1.52 7.13 6.78
N GLY A 53 0.83 6.41 7.67
CA GLY A 53 1.32 5.19 8.31
C GLY A 53 1.00 3.91 7.52
N ASN A 54 0.20 3.99 6.46
CA ASN A 54 -0.14 2.84 5.64
C ASN A 54 0.96 2.50 4.63
N GLU A 55 1.81 1.53 4.98
CA GLU A 55 2.88 0.98 4.14
C GLU A 55 2.38 -0.13 3.19
N ILE A 56 1.21 -0.73 3.45
CA ILE A 56 0.59 -1.74 2.57
C ILE A 56 0.26 -1.12 1.21
N GLY A 57 -0.10 0.17 1.21
CA GLY A 57 -0.34 1.00 0.03
C GLY A 57 -1.81 1.34 -0.17
N PHE A 58 -2.12 1.93 -1.32
CA PHE A 58 -3.45 2.39 -1.69
C PHE A 58 -4.43 1.23 -1.89
N PHE A 59 -5.55 1.30 -1.18
CA PHE A 59 -6.61 0.30 -1.27
C PHE A 59 -8.00 0.90 -1.29
N LEU A 60 -8.93 0.16 -1.88
CA LEU A 60 -10.36 0.45 -1.90
C LEU A 60 -11.09 -0.53 -1.00
N ASN A 61 -12.02 0.00 -0.21
CA ASN A 61 -12.84 -0.76 0.74
C ASN A 61 -13.85 -1.63 -0.02
N ALA A 62 -14.18 -2.79 0.53
CA ALA A 62 -14.97 -3.81 -0.16
C ALA A 62 -16.36 -3.30 -0.59
N ALA A 63 -17.04 -2.52 0.24
CA ALA A 63 -18.35 -1.95 -0.09
C ALA A 63 -18.29 -1.04 -1.34
N PHE A 64 -17.22 -0.24 -1.46
CA PHE A 64 -17.00 0.60 -2.64
C PHE A 64 -16.61 -0.22 -3.87
N VAL A 65 -15.74 -1.23 -3.69
CA VAL A 65 -15.34 -2.18 -4.73
C VAL A 65 -16.56 -2.90 -5.33
N ASP A 66 -17.46 -3.38 -4.47
CA ASP A 66 -18.65 -4.12 -4.84
C ASP A 66 -19.69 -3.22 -5.50
N GLN A 67 -19.91 -2.02 -4.95
CA GLN A 67 -20.85 -1.04 -5.52
C GLN A 67 -20.57 -0.73 -7.00
N TYR A 68 -19.29 -0.70 -7.39
CA TYR A 68 -18.86 -0.35 -8.75
C TYR A 68 -18.34 -1.54 -9.56
N HIS A 69 -18.44 -2.76 -9.02
CA HIS A 69 -17.96 -4.00 -9.66
C HIS A 69 -16.52 -3.89 -10.20
N LEU A 70 -15.64 -3.28 -9.40
CA LEU A 70 -14.30 -2.88 -9.84
C LEU A 70 -13.41 -4.03 -10.32
N PRO A 71 -13.41 -5.24 -9.72
CA PRO A 71 -12.55 -6.33 -10.19
C PRO A 71 -12.86 -6.71 -11.65
N THR A 72 -14.14 -6.76 -12.01
CA THR A 72 -14.58 -7.02 -13.39
C THR A 72 -14.24 -5.86 -14.32
N ARG A 73 -14.53 -4.62 -13.90
CA ARG A 73 -14.30 -3.42 -14.70
C ARG A 73 -12.82 -3.18 -15.00
N LEU A 74 -11.94 -3.54 -14.07
CA LEU A 74 -10.48 -3.38 -14.18
C LEU A 74 -9.77 -4.66 -14.64
N HIS A 75 -10.53 -5.71 -15.01
CA HIS A 75 -10.00 -7.00 -15.42
C HIS A 75 -8.95 -7.57 -14.45
N ALA A 76 -9.20 -7.44 -13.15
CA ALA A 76 -8.27 -7.90 -12.12
C ALA A 76 -8.18 -9.44 -12.13
N THR A 77 -6.95 -9.96 -12.17
CA THR A 77 -6.67 -11.41 -12.24
C THR A 77 -5.83 -11.91 -11.07
N LEU A 78 -5.11 -11.01 -10.39
CA LEU A 78 -4.27 -11.33 -9.25
C LEU A 78 -5.06 -11.13 -7.97
N ARG A 79 -5.10 -12.15 -7.12
CA ARG A 79 -5.75 -12.11 -5.81
C ARG A 79 -4.87 -12.78 -4.76
N GLY A 80 -4.93 -12.29 -3.53
CA GLY A 80 -4.27 -12.93 -2.41
C GLY A 80 -4.33 -12.11 -1.13
N TRP A 81 -3.47 -12.50 -0.20
CA TRP A 81 -3.40 -11.92 1.14
C TRP A 81 -3.03 -10.44 1.08
N ASN A 82 -3.76 -9.63 1.84
CA ASN A 82 -3.71 -8.18 1.74
C ASN A 82 -2.98 -7.47 2.90
N GLY A 83 -2.23 -8.20 3.72
CA GLY A 83 -1.56 -7.61 4.86
C GLY A 83 -2.35 -7.72 6.16
N LYS A 84 -1.69 -7.35 7.25
CA LYS A 84 -2.27 -7.14 8.57
C LYS A 84 -2.08 -5.69 8.99
N GLY A 85 -3.09 -5.09 9.61
CA GLY A 85 -3.02 -3.76 10.21
C GLY A 85 -3.14 -3.83 11.73
N LEU A 86 -3.28 -2.67 12.38
CA LEU A 86 -3.52 -2.61 13.83
C LEU A 86 -4.78 -3.37 14.28
N GLY A 87 -5.75 -3.54 13.39
CA GLY A 87 -6.98 -4.29 13.63
C GLY A 87 -6.89 -5.81 13.39
N GLY A 88 -5.71 -6.33 13.02
CA GLY A 88 -5.52 -7.72 12.63
C GLY A 88 -5.43 -7.92 11.11
N ASP A 89 -5.71 -9.15 10.66
CA ASP A 89 -5.66 -9.51 9.24
C ASP A 89 -6.64 -8.66 8.41
N SER A 90 -6.14 -8.11 7.31
CA SER A 90 -6.99 -7.48 6.32
C SER A 90 -7.64 -8.56 5.44
N PRO A 91 -8.89 -8.36 4.99
CA PRO A 91 -9.48 -9.23 3.99
C PRO A 91 -8.60 -9.30 2.73
N ASP A 92 -8.59 -10.46 2.08
CA ASP A 92 -7.95 -10.65 0.78
C ASP A 92 -8.32 -9.54 -0.20
N ALA A 93 -7.42 -9.24 -1.12
CA ALA A 93 -7.64 -8.22 -2.14
C ALA A 93 -7.32 -8.72 -3.54
N TRP A 94 -7.99 -8.12 -4.52
CA TRP A 94 -7.51 -8.14 -5.90
C TRP A 94 -6.42 -7.08 -6.08
N PHE A 95 -5.36 -7.43 -6.78
CA PHE A 95 -4.28 -6.51 -7.15
C PHE A 95 -4.42 -6.15 -8.62
N THR A 96 -4.55 -4.85 -8.91
CA THR A 96 -4.66 -4.35 -10.27
C THR A 96 -4.15 -2.91 -10.35
N ARG A 97 -4.37 -2.25 -11.49
CA ARG A 97 -4.10 -0.83 -11.68
C ARG A 97 -5.38 -0.08 -12.00
N LEU A 98 -5.50 1.13 -11.48
CA LEU A 98 -6.47 2.10 -11.99
C LEU A 98 -5.94 2.74 -13.26
N HIS A 99 -6.80 3.29 -14.12
CA HIS A 99 -6.31 4.15 -15.20
C HIS A 99 -5.82 5.50 -14.66
N ARG A 100 -6.52 6.04 -13.64
CA ARG A 100 -6.12 7.27 -12.96
C ARG A 100 -6.72 7.42 -11.56
N LEU A 101 -5.96 8.08 -10.70
CA LEU A 101 -6.40 8.66 -9.43
C LEU A 101 -6.32 10.18 -9.52
N GLU A 102 -7.42 10.86 -9.23
CA GLU A 102 -7.53 12.33 -9.26
C GLU A 102 -7.58 12.89 -7.84
N LEU A 103 -6.61 13.72 -7.47
CA LEU A 103 -6.44 14.37 -6.16
C LEU A 103 -6.43 15.89 -6.35
N GLY A 104 -7.60 16.53 -6.25
CA GLY A 104 -7.73 17.93 -6.66
C GLY A 104 -7.38 18.12 -8.13
N SER A 105 -6.36 18.91 -8.44
CA SER A 105 -5.85 19.10 -9.81
C SER A 105 -4.76 18.09 -10.22
N VAL A 106 -4.30 17.25 -9.31
CA VAL A 106 -3.29 16.22 -9.60
C VAL A 106 -3.96 14.99 -10.19
N ILE A 107 -3.36 14.44 -11.24
CA ILE A 107 -3.79 13.18 -11.87
C ILE A 107 -2.60 12.23 -11.87
N LEU A 108 -2.68 11.18 -11.06
CA LEU A 108 -1.73 10.08 -11.07
C LEU A 108 -2.26 8.98 -12.00
N ARG A 109 -1.43 8.52 -12.94
CA ARG A 109 -1.80 7.50 -13.94
C ARG A 109 -1.27 6.14 -13.54
N ASP A 110 -2.03 5.11 -13.87
CA ASP A 110 -1.65 3.71 -13.67
C ASP A 110 -1.19 3.34 -12.24
N PRO A 111 -1.75 3.91 -11.14
CA PRO A 111 -1.33 3.52 -9.80
C PRO A 111 -1.75 2.08 -9.50
N VAL A 112 -0.93 1.36 -8.71
CA VAL A 112 -1.33 0.05 -8.18
C VAL A 112 -2.42 0.27 -7.13
N VAL A 113 -3.45 -0.57 -7.18
CA VAL A 113 -4.56 -0.54 -6.22
C VAL A 113 -4.85 -1.95 -5.72
N ARG A 114 -5.17 -2.03 -4.44
CA ARG A 114 -5.69 -3.23 -3.77
C ARG A 114 -7.21 -3.08 -3.63
N LEU A 115 -7.98 -3.98 -4.21
CA LEU A 115 -9.44 -3.99 -4.11
C LEU A 115 -9.83 -5.02 -3.04
N GLN A 116 -10.16 -4.57 -1.83
CA GLN A 116 -10.53 -5.47 -0.75
C GLN A 116 -11.78 -6.30 -1.10
N THR A 117 -11.84 -7.51 -0.57
CA THR A 117 -12.96 -8.44 -0.74
C THR A 117 -13.63 -8.74 0.59
N GLY A 118 -14.84 -9.29 0.55
CA GLY A 118 -15.60 -9.65 1.75
C GLY A 118 -16.38 -8.48 2.33
N ASP A 119 -16.93 -8.66 3.53
CA ASP A 119 -17.65 -7.58 4.21
C ASP A 119 -16.63 -6.66 4.89
N ASP A 120 -16.64 -5.37 4.52
CA ASP A 120 -15.97 -4.37 5.34
C ASP A 120 -16.92 -3.92 6.47
N HIS A 121 -16.36 -3.74 7.66
CA HIS A 121 -17.07 -3.15 8.79
C HIS A 121 -16.83 -1.64 8.85
N ASP A 122 -16.62 -0.99 7.69
CA ASP A 122 -16.34 0.44 7.66
C ASP A 122 -17.62 1.24 7.93
N VAL A 123 -17.78 1.60 9.20
CA VAL A 123 -18.88 2.44 9.69
C VAL A 123 -18.90 3.81 8.99
N GLN A 124 -17.75 4.29 8.52
CA GLN A 124 -17.64 5.60 7.86
C GLN A 124 -17.94 5.54 6.36
N LYS A 125 -18.06 4.35 5.78
CA LYS A 125 -18.33 4.12 4.35
C LYS A 125 -17.37 4.87 3.43
N LEU A 126 -16.08 4.85 3.79
CA LEU A 126 -15.03 5.41 2.96
C LEU A 126 -14.88 4.58 1.68
N ALA A 127 -14.48 5.24 0.60
CA ALA A 127 -14.12 4.58 -0.63
C ALA A 127 -12.82 3.77 -0.48
N GLY A 128 -11.93 4.18 0.42
CA GLY A 128 -10.66 3.53 0.67
C GLY A 128 -9.70 4.38 1.50
N ASN A 129 -8.43 4.01 1.40
CA ASN A 129 -7.34 4.62 2.15
C ASN A 129 -6.17 4.94 1.20
N ILE A 130 -5.67 6.17 1.28
CA ILE A 130 -4.53 6.67 0.50
C ILE A 130 -3.29 6.64 1.41
N GLY A 131 -2.46 5.63 1.18
CA GLY A 131 -1.22 5.39 1.91
C GLY A 131 0.05 5.81 1.17
N GLN A 132 1.19 5.35 1.68
CA GLN A 132 2.52 5.76 1.21
C GLN A 132 2.78 5.43 -0.27
N SER A 133 2.14 4.40 -0.83
CA SER A 133 2.29 4.06 -2.25
C SER A 133 1.89 5.22 -3.18
N ILE A 134 1.01 6.12 -2.74
CA ILE A 134 0.61 7.32 -3.47
C ILE A 134 1.36 8.54 -2.94
N LEU A 135 1.48 8.68 -1.63
CA LEU A 135 2.07 9.87 -1.01
C LEU A 135 3.55 10.07 -1.37
N LYS A 136 4.29 8.98 -1.63
CA LYS A 136 5.71 9.03 -2.02
C LYS A 136 5.99 9.73 -3.35
N HIS A 137 4.95 9.94 -4.17
CA HIS A 137 5.04 10.70 -5.42
C HIS A 137 5.10 12.22 -5.19
N PHE A 138 4.99 12.67 -3.92
CA PHE A 138 4.95 14.08 -3.57
C PHE A 138 5.80 14.39 -2.32
N THR A 139 6.23 15.64 -2.23
CA THR A 139 6.45 16.27 -0.92
C THR A 139 5.08 16.73 -0.43
N VAL A 140 4.65 16.17 0.70
CA VAL A 140 3.32 16.38 1.27
C VAL A 140 3.39 17.33 2.45
N ILE A 141 2.60 18.40 2.41
CA ILE A 141 2.40 19.32 3.52
C ILE A 141 0.95 19.24 3.96
N VAL A 142 0.71 18.96 5.25
CA VAL A 142 -0.63 18.94 5.85
C VAL A 142 -0.77 20.21 6.70
N ASP A 143 -1.54 21.17 6.19
CA ASP A 143 -1.85 22.44 6.82
C ASP A 143 -3.19 22.32 7.55
N CYS A 144 -3.14 21.78 8.77
CA CYS A 144 -4.33 21.53 9.58
C CYS A 144 -5.14 22.81 9.88
N PRO A 145 -4.54 23.96 10.25
CA PRO A 145 -5.29 25.19 10.51
C PRO A 145 -6.15 25.64 9.31
N HIS A 146 -5.64 25.52 8.10
CA HIS A 146 -6.38 25.88 6.88
C HIS A 146 -7.15 24.72 6.26
N ARG A 147 -7.06 23.51 6.83
CA ARG A 147 -7.67 22.27 6.32
C ARG A 147 -7.29 21.99 4.87
N LEU A 148 -6.00 22.12 4.56
CA LEU A 148 -5.44 21.89 3.24
C LEU A 148 -4.28 20.89 3.28
N MET A 149 -4.17 20.09 2.23
CA MET A 149 -2.98 19.32 1.91
C MET A 149 -2.37 19.88 0.64
N TYR A 150 -1.06 20.10 0.64
CA TYR A 150 -0.31 20.50 -0.55
C TYR A 150 0.51 19.32 -1.07
N LEU A 151 0.43 19.10 -2.38
CA LEU A 151 1.12 18.03 -3.11
C LEU A 151 2.12 18.65 -4.08
N GLU A 152 3.37 18.76 -3.67
CA GLU A 152 4.48 19.18 -4.55
C GLU A 152 5.08 17.94 -5.21
N GLN A 153 5.03 17.87 -6.55
CA GLN A 153 5.59 16.74 -7.31
C GLN A 153 7.11 16.66 -7.11
N VAL A 154 7.60 15.46 -6.79
CA VAL A 154 9.04 15.17 -6.69
C VAL A 154 9.62 14.75 -8.04
N PRO A 155 10.95 14.76 -8.24
CA PRO A 155 11.56 14.16 -9.42
C PRO A 155 11.12 12.70 -9.59
N GLY A 156 10.64 12.35 -10.78
CA GLY A 156 10.11 11.02 -11.09
C GLY A 156 8.72 10.72 -10.51
N TRP A 157 7.95 11.73 -10.10
CA TRP A 157 6.60 11.55 -9.53
C TRP A 157 5.62 10.79 -10.43
N ASP A 158 5.84 10.74 -11.75
CA ASP A 158 4.99 10.04 -12.72
C ASP A 158 5.56 8.67 -13.12
N ALA A 159 6.65 8.23 -12.46
CA ALA A 159 7.22 6.92 -12.70
C ALA A 159 6.18 5.83 -12.36
N PRO A 160 6.00 4.82 -13.24
CA PRO A 160 5.10 3.71 -12.96
C PRO A 160 5.50 3.00 -11.68
N GLU A 161 4.53 2.79 -10.80
CA GLU A 161 4.78 2.03 -9.58
C GLU A 161 5.18 0.59 -9.93
N VAL A 162 6.24 0.08 -9.32
CA VAL A 162 6.65 -1.32 -9.49
C VAL A 162 5.88 -2.17 -8.48
N PHE A 163 4.92 -2.95 -8.99
CA PHE A 163 4.33 -4.01 -8.20
C PHE A 163 5.31 -5.19 -8.11
N ASN A 164 5.34 -5.82 -6.95
CA ASN A 164 6.05 -7.06 -6.61
C ASN A 164 6.46 -7.92 -7.83
N ARG A 165 7.77 -7.99 -8.08
CA ARG A 165 8.33 -8.76 -9.21
C ARG A 165 8.65 -10.21 -8.87
N ALA A 166 8.88 -10.52 -7.59
CA ALA A 166 9.09 -11.90 -7.13
C ALA A 166 7.84 -12.75 -7.32
N GLY A 167 6.65 -12.14 -7.28
CA GLY A 167 5.39 -12.85 -7.42
C GLY A 167 4.98 -13.60 -6.14
N LEU A 168 5.38 -13.11 -4.96
CA LEU A 168 4.98 -13.67 -3.67
C LEU A 168 4.61 -12.58 -2.66
N ILE A 169 3.56 -12.76 -1.88
CA ILE A 169 3.21 -11.87 -0.77
C ILE A 169 3.47 -12.65 0.52
N TYR A 170 4.11 -12.02 1.49
CA TYR A 170 4.53 -12.64 2.73
C TYR A 170 4.09 -11.82 3.94
N ASP A 171 3.99 -12.49 5.08
CA ASP A 171 3.76 -11.88 6.38
C ASP A 171 5.07 -11.87 7.17
N GLU A 172 5.46 -10.68 7.64
CA GLU A 172 6.65 -10.53 8.47
C GLU A 172 6.40 -11.12 9.86
N GLN A 173 7.25 -12.07 10.27
CA GLN A 173 7.17 -12.74 11.56
C GLN A 173 8.54 -12.93 12.21
N ALA A 174 8.52 -13.05 13.55
CA ALA A 174 9.72 -13.35 14.32
C ALA A 174 10.23 -14.76 13.92
N GLY A 175 11.44 -14.83 13.35
CA GLY A 175 12.06 -16.07 12.91
C GLY A 175 11.98 -16.37 11.41
N GLY A 176 11.32 -15.51 10.63
CA GLY A 176 11.29 -15.60 9.17
C GLY A 176 9.97 -15.12 8.58
N ASP A 177 9.98 -14.80 7.28
CA ASP A 177 8.81 -14.26 6.60
C ASP A 177 7.99 -15.39 5.99
N GLU A 178 6.74 -15.56 6.43
CA GLU A 178 5.85 -16.62 5.94
C GLU A 178 5.23 -16.21 4.61
N ILE A 179 5.42 -17.00 3.55
CA ILE A 179 4.75 -16.75 2.27
C ILE A 179 3.24 -16.97 2.45
N LYS A 180 2.43 -15.92 2.27
CA LYS A 180 0.96 -15.98 2.32
C LYS A 180 0.34 -16.17 0.96
N THR A 181 1.00 -15.73 -0.11
CA THR A 181 0.49 -15.84 -1.48
C THR A 181 1.63 -16.05 -2.45
N VAL A 182 1.42 -16.93 -3.44
CA VAL A 182 2.27 -17.07 -4.62
C VAL A 182 1.42 -16.76 -5.83
N LEU A 183 1.82 -15.77 -6.62
CA LEU A 183 1.08 -15.31 -7.79
C LEU A 183 1.24 -16.30 -8.96
N PRO A 184 0.15 -16.68 -9.63
CA PRO A 184 0.18 -17.66 -10.70
C PRO A 184 0.99 -17.16 -11.91
N GLY A 185 1.79 -18.04 -12.49
CA GLY A 185 2.68 -17.75 -13.62
C GLY A 185 3.90 -16.88 -13.26
N GLY A 186 4.04 -16.47 -11.99
CA GLY A 186 5.11 -15.59 -11.54
C GLY A 186 6.42 -16.33 -11.18
N PRO A 187 7.52 -15.58 -10.99
CA PRO A 187 8.83 -16.15 -10.66
C PRO A 187 8.82 -17.06 -9.42
N ALA A 188 8.10 -16.69 -8.36
CA ALA A 188 7.98 -17.50 -7.15
C ALA A 188 7.38 -18.89 -7.42
N GLN A 189 6.34 -18.96 -8.26
CA GLN A 189 5.73 -20.23 -8.64
C GLN A 189 6.70 -21.08 -9.48
N LEU A 190 7.42 -20.45 -10.42
CA LEU A 190 8.42 -21.13 -11.25
C LEU A 190 9.60 -21.66 -10.40
N ALA A 191 9.93 -20.99 -9.31
CA ALA A 191 10.92 -21.43 -8.33
C ALA A 191 10.40 -22.52 -7.38
N GLY A 192 9.12 -22.90 -7.48
CA GLY A 192 8.51 -23.96 -6.68
C GLY A 192 8.08 -23.53 -5.27
N LEU A 193 8.13 -22.22 -4.96
CA LEU A 193 7.67 -21.67 -3.69
C LEU A 193 6.16 -21.82 -3.53
N ARG A 194 5.71 -21.93 -2.29
CA ARG A 194 4.32 -22.20 -1.93
C ARG A 194 3.89 -21.32 -0.75
N PRO A 195 2.58 -21.01 -0.65
CA PRO A 195 2.03 -20.49 0.59
C PRO A 195 2.38 -21.43 1.77
N GLY A 196 2.81 -20.85 2.88
CA GLY A 196 3.28 -21.55 4.08
C GLY A 196 4.79 -21.81 4.11
N ASP A 197 5.53 -21.61 3.01
CA ASP A 197 6.99 -21.65 3.07
C ASP A 197 7.53 -20.48 3.90
N LEU A 198 8.60 -20.71 4.66
CA LEU A 198 9.28 -19.69 5.45
C LEU A 198 10.52 -19.18 4.72
N ILE A 199 10.57 -17.89 4.44
CA ILE A 199 11.75 -17.25 3.87
C ILE A 199 12.77 -17.04 4.99
N THR A 200 13.87 -17.79 4.93
CA THR A 200 14.91 -17.79 5.97
C THR A 200 16.17 -17.03 5.55
N ALA A 201 16.33 -16.73 4.25
CA ALA A 201 17.36 -15.83 3.76
C ALA A 201 17.06 -15.28 2.35
N ILE A 202 17.57 -14.08 2.10
CA ILE A 202 17.58 -13.42 0.79
C ILE A 202 19.01 -13.06 0.41
N ASN A 203 19.48 -13.52 -0.75
CA ASN A 203 20.88 -13.32 -1.18
C ASN A 203 21.91 -13.80 -0.13
N GLY A 204 21.56 -14.83 0.66
CA GLY A 204 22.39 -15.33 1.76
C GLY A 204 22.31 -14.53 3.06
N ASN A 205 21.56 -13.41 3.09
CA ASN A 205 21.32 -12.61 4.28
C ASN A 205 20.08 -13.12 5.02
N LYS A 206 20.23 -13.49 6.29
CA LYS A 206 19.12 -13.93 7.14
C LYS A 206 18.26 -12.73 7.58
N PRO A 207 16.98 -12.95 7.94
CA PRO A 207 16.17 -11.96 8.65
C PRO A 207 16.93 -11.42 9.87
N LEU A 208 16.83 -10.11 10.12
CA LEU A 208 17.32 -9.50 11.35
C LEU A 208 16.56 -10.07 12.56
N GLU A 209 17.12 -9.99 13.76
CA GLU A 209 16.52 -10.57 14.98
C GLU A 209 15.09 -10.09 15.29
N GLU A 210 14.65 -8.97 14.69
CA GLU A 210 13.28 -8.44 14.78
C GLU A 210 12.34 -8.90 13.66
N GLY A 211 12.70 -9.92 12.89
CA GLY A 211 11.85 -10.45 11.81
C GLY A 211 11.76 -9.56 10.58
N ARG A 212 12.73 -8.65 10.40
CA ARG A 212 12.83 -7.82 9.19
C ARG A 212 13.95 -8.34 8.31
N ILE A 213 13.64 -8.70 7.07
CA ILE A 213 14.68 -8.85 6.06
C ILE A 213 15.19 -7.45 5.70
N GLN A 214 16.51 -7.32 5.56
CA GLN A 214 17.23 -6.04 5.58
C GLN A 214 16.78 -5.04 4.48
N SER A 215 16.04 -5.48 3.47
CA SER A 215 15.09 -4.60 2.77
C SER A 215 14.04 -5.37 1.96
N SER A 216 12.79 -4.95 2.01
CA SER A 216 11.76 -5.27 1.00
C SER A 216 12.17 -4.82 -0.42
N ARG A 217 13.18 -3.93 -0.54
CA ARG A 217 13.83 -3.56 -1.81
C ARG A 217 14.54 -4.73 -2.48
N ASP A 218 15.13 -5.65 -1.73
CA ASP A 218 15.81 -6.81 -2.33
C ASP A 218 14.82 -7.70 -3.10
N LEU A 219 13.60 -7.89 -2.57
CA LEU A 219 12.50 -8.62 -3.23
C LEU A 219 11.96 -7.94 -4.50
N LEU A 220 12.14 -6.62 -4.62
CA LEU A 220 11.78 -5.88 -5.83
C LEU A 220 12.81 -6.03 -6.96
N GLU A 221 14.07 -6.37 -6.64
CA GLU A 221 15.17 -6.59 -7.60
C GLU A 221 15.49 -8.07 -7.86
N LEU A 222 14.91 -8.98 -7.08
CA LEU A 222 15.18 -10.42 -7.14
C LEU A 222 14.60 -11.11 -8.39
N CYS A 223 15.51 -11.66 -9.19
CA CYS A 223 15.24 -12.88 -9.95
C CYS A 223 15.30 -14.05 -8.94
N CYS A 224 14.32 -14.97 -8.93
CA CYS A 224 14.14 -15.99 -7.88
C CYS A 224 15.33 -16.95 -7.62
N THR A 225 16.44 -16.83 -8.34
CA THR A 225 17.66 -17.63 -8.15
C THR A 225 18.39 -17.39 -6.83
N CYS A 226 18.04 -16.38 -6.05
CA CYS A 226 18.76 -16.03 -4.81
C CYS A 226 17.91 -16.10 -3.52
N LEU A 227 16.70 -16.67 -3.59
CA LEU A 227 15.84 -16.87 -2.41
C LEU A 227 16.10 -18.26 -1.78
N SER A 228 16.23 -18.32 -0.45
CA SER A 228 16.22 -19.58 0.30
C SER A 228 14.95 -19.65 1.14
N ALA A 229 14.16 -20.70 0.94
CA ALA A 229 12.94 -20.97 1.68
C ALA A 229 12.91 -22.42 2.17
N GLU A 230 12.41 -22.62 3.38
CA GLU A 230 12.18 -23.94 3.96
C GLU A 230 10.69 -24.24 3.98
N THR A 231 10.31 -25.47 3.62
CA THR A 231 8.93 -25.92 3.77
C THR A 231 8.60 -26.01 5.25
N ALA A 232 7.55 -25.33 5.70
CA ALA A 232 7.09 -25.46 7.08
C ALA A 232 6.79 -26.94 7.39
N SER A 233 7.66 -27.58 8.17
CA SER A 233 7.41 -28.90 8.72
C SER A 233 6.27 -28.77 9.73
N SER A 234 5.17 -29.47 9.50
CA SER A 234 4.09 -29.57 10.49
C SER A 234 4.66 -30.15 11.79
N ALA A 235 4.89 -29.30 12.79
CA ALA A 235 5.12 -29.76 14.14
C ALA A 235 3.83 -30.45 14.62
N PRO A 236 3.88 -31.67 15.16
CA PRO A 236 2.71 -32.27 15.78
C PRO A 236 2.33 -31.41 16.99
N MET A 237 1.08 -30.96 17.05
CA MET A 237 0.55 -30.30 18.24
C MET A 237 0.59 -31.28 19.43
N PRO A 238 0.93 -30.81 20.65
CA PRO A 238 0.96 -31.64 21.85
C PRO A 238 -0.44 -32.11 22.28
#